data_AF-A0AAE0FE02-F1
#
_entry.id   AF-A0AAE0FE02-F1
#
_cell.length_a   1.000
_cell.length_b   1.000
_cell.length_c   1.000
_cell.angle_alpha   90.00
_cell.angle_beta   90.00
_cell.angle_gamma   90.00
#
_symmetry.space_group_name_H-M   'P 1'
#
loop_
_entity.id
_entity.type
_entity.pdbx_description
1 polymer ?
#
loop_
_entity_poly.entity_id
_entity_poly.type
_entity_poly.pdbx_seq_one_letter_code
_entity_poly.pdbx_strand_id
1 'polypeptide(L)'
;MLNALDIQKACQLLGEMPPATAAAALSRMTAGEAAKLLVGLDDKQCARILNSLDFSQAALFLKTPPMNFSKAADALDEMTPEQVARILLEFNDLNYAGLVCRKFSVDFCSSVFACTHVLQPGETKDMMLNMNDIEFAGVVLFTMKRKVTDIKYITNMLSEIPEEMEANLLAKMLDQARKRMEFQNQSPERLKRLCDHMGEAKSEFLECQTPTVVATMMESSMTIPDAVELMQNMSGDARVEILMNGGMSEDYKAELTRLLAAASEAPPETLICPRCGFEGNPSFFQIMCEGQDMAQKAKLLAVMSEADVVKIFETMMDAGEVEEVARLLLVMDPPGEGKEAAEVLLEWHQTKADGEERVGLVAVAMNGIDAPEAKVIMDHYNGIKAELRASPTREGKGSQKIMKDAPPFDEFFLERIDVVHMKDIDRKNLPNICAPDSWLKFL
;
A
#
# COMPACT_ATOMS: atom_id res chain seq x y z
N MET A 1 -46.01 31.29 -4.92
CA MET A 1 -45.79 32.22 -3.78
C MET A 1 -44.32 32.26 -3.38
N LEU A 2 -43.65 31.11 -3.19
CA LEU A 2 -42.21 31.05 -2.85
C LEU A 2 -41.31 31.75 -3.89
N ASN A 3 -41.55 31.57 -5.19
CA ASN A 3 -40.73 32.17 -6.26
C ASN A 3 -40.79 33.72 -6.31
N ALA A 4 -41.71 34.35 -5.56
CA ALA A 4 -41.81 35.81 -5.47
C ALA A 4 -41.12 36.38 -4.23
N LEU A 5 -40.62 35.52 -3.31
CA LEU A 5 -39.90 35.93 -2.11
C LEU A 5 -38.39 35.98 -2.38
N ASP A 6 -37.68 36.77 -1.58
CA ASP A 6 -36.22 36.62 -1.52
C ASP A 6 -35.84 35.24 -0.95
N ILE A 7 -34.65 34.75 -1.34
CA ILE A 7 -34.23 33.38 -1.05
C ILE A 7 -34.19 33.09 0.45
N GLN A 8 -33.79 34.06 1.28
CA GLN A 8 -33.68 33.87 2.73
C GLN A 8 -35.06 33.71 3.38
N LYS A 9 -36.03 34.55 3.01
CA LYS A 9 -37.41 34.40 3.49
C LYS A 9 -38.07 33.12 2.98
N ALA A 10 -37.79 32.73 1.74
CA ALA A 10 -38.30 31.48 1.18
C ALA A 10 -37.73 30.26 1.94
N CYS A 11 -36.42 30.25 2.26
CA CYS A 11 -35.80 29.21 3.08
C CYS A 11 -36.38 29.19 4.49
N GLN A 12 -36.50 30.34 5.16
CA GLN A 12 -37.10 30.41 6.49
C GLN A 12 -38.51 29.83 6.50
N LEU A 13 -39.34 30.24 5.54
CA LEU A 13 -40.71 29.75 5.42
C LEU A 13 -40.75 28.24 5.15
N LEU A 14 -39.86 27.73 4.29
CA LEU A 14 -39.74 26.28 4.04
C LEU A 14 -39.32 25.50 5.29
N GLY A 15 -38.38 26.03 6.09
CA GLY A 15 -37.94 25.41 7.34
C GLY A 15 -39.01 25.37 8.43
N GLU A 16 -39.94 26.33 8.41
CA GLU A 16 -41.07 26.41 9.34
C GLU A 16 -42.28 25.56 8.90
N MET A 17 -42.37 25.20 7.61
CA MET A 17 -43.46 24.39 7.06
C MET A 17 -43.40 22.92 7.52
N PRO A 18 -44.55 22.22 7.60
CA PRO A 18 -44.55 20.76 7.71
C PRO A 18 -43.79 20.14 6.52
N PRO A 19 -42.93 19.12 6.74
CA PRO A 19 -42.05 18.59 5.69
C PRO A 19 -42.77 18.14 4.41
N ALA A 20 -43.93 17.49 4.54
CA ALA A 20 -44.73 17.08 3.39
C ALA A 20 -45.27 18.27 2.57
N THR A 21 -45.62 19.37 3.24
CA THR A 21 -46.06 20.61 2.56
C THR A 21 -44.90 21.31 1.87
N ALA A 22 -43.74 21.38 2.52
CA ALA A 22 -42.51 21.90 1.93
C ALA A 22 -42.08 21.08 0.70
N ALA A 23 -42.08 19.75 0.81
CA ALA A 23 -41.79 18.84 -0.29
C ALA A 23 -42.75 19.07 -1.47
N ALA A 24 -44.07 19.10 -1.23
CA ALA A 24 -45.05 19.38 -2.27
C ALA A 24 -44.89 20.76 -2.92
N ALA A 25 -44.39 21.76 -2.18
CA ALA A 25 -44.07 23.07 -2.72
C ALA A 25 -42.83 23.00 -3.63
N LEU A 26 -41.76 22.33 -3.19
CA LEU A 26 -40.54 22.12 -3.98
C LEU A 26 -40.80 21.32 -5.26
N SER A 27 -41.64 20.27 -5.22
CA SER A 27 -41.99 19.46 -6.40
C SER A 27 -42.73 20.23 -7.50
N ARG A 28 -43.26 21.44 -7.20
CA ARG A 28 -43.89 22.33 -8.19
C ARG A 28 -42.93 23.35 -8.78
N MET A 29 -41.69 23.41 -8.29
CA MET A 29 -40.64 24.32 -8.75
C MET A 29 -39.73 23.62 -9.75
N THR A 30 -38.90 24.38 -10.45
CA THR A 30 -37.82 23.77 -11.24
C THR A 30 -36.76 23.19 -10.30
N ALA A 31 -36.04 22.15 -10.74
CA ALA A 31 -35.00 21.52 -9.92
C ALA A 31 -33.92 22.51 -9.45
N GLY A 32 -33.54 23.49 -10.28
CA GLY A 32 -32.57 24.52 -9.92
C GLY A 32 -33.09 25.50 -8.86
N GLU A 33 -34.37 25.87 -8.90
CA GLU A 33 -34.96 26.70 -7.83
C GLU A 33 -35.10 25.94 -6.52
N ALA A 34 -35.52 24.67 -6.59
CA ALA A 34 -35.61 23.81 -5.41
C ALA A 34 -34.24 23.59 -4.77
N ALA A 35 -33.22 23.26 -5.58
CA ALA A 35 -31.84 23.09 -5.11
C ALA A 35 -31.29 24.37 -4.45
N LYS A 36 -31.54 25.55 -5.04
CA LYS A 36 -31.17 26.85 -4.44
C LYS A 36 -31.75 27.03 -3.03
N LEU A 37 -33.02 26.68 -2.85
CA LEU A 37 -33.68 26.79 -1.55
C LEU A 37 -33.14 25.75 -0.55
N LEU A 38 -32.97 24.50 -0.97
CA LEU A 38 -32.41 23.43 -0.13
C LEU A 38 -30.99 23.75 0.36
N VAL A 39 -30.14 24.38 -0.47
CA VAL A 39 -28.80 24.83 -0.06
C VAL A 39 -28.85 25.85 1.08
N GLY A 40 -29.90 26.68 1.13
CA GLY A 40 -30.07 27.70 2.17
C GLY A 40 -30.71 27.20 3.47
N LEU A 41 -31.09 25.91 3.55
CA LEU A 41 -31.60 25.28 4.77
C LEU A 41 -30.45 24.64 5.57
N ASP A 42 -30.65 24.49 6.88
CA ASP A 42 -29.79 23.60 7.66
C ASP A 42 -29.98 22.13 7.25
N ASP A 43 -29.00 21.29 7.56
CA ASP A 43 -28.94 19.91 7.08
C ASP A 43 -30.12 19.07 7.58
N LYS A 44 -30.57 19.30 8.82
CA LYS A 44 -31.71 18.59 9.41
C LYS A 44 -33.03 18.98 8.77
N GLN A 45 -33.24 20.27 8.51
CA GLN A 45 -34.40 20.75 7.77
C GLN A 45 -34.41 20.18 6.35
N CYS A 46 -33.28 20.23 5.66
CA CYS A 46 -33.11 19.67 4.33
C CYS A 46 -33.47 18.17 4.32
N ALA A 47 -32.85 17.38 5.20
CA ALA A 47 -33.10 15.94 5.33
C ALA A 47 -34.57 15.61 5.59
N ARG A 48 -35.24 16.36 6.48
CA ARG A 48 -36.68 16.16 6.77
C ARG A 48 -37.55 16.38 5.54
N ILE A 49 -37.24 17.39 4.72
CA ILE A 49 -37.98 17.68 3.50
C ILE A 49 -37.68 16.62 2.44
N LEU A 50 -36.41 16.25 2.24
CA LEU A 50 -35.97 15.20 1.32
C LEU A 50 -36.64 13.85 1.65
N ASN A 51 -36.78 13.52 2.94
CA ASN A 51 -37.52 12.34 3.42
C ASN A 51 -39.01 12.32 3.03
N SER A 52 -39.58 13.46 2.66
CA SER A 52 -40.97 13.60 2.24
C SER A 52 -41.14 13.68 0.72
N LEU A 53 -40.04 13.65 -0.04
CA LEU A 53 -40.02 13.60 -1.50
C LEU A 53 -39.90 12.17 -2.00
N ASP A 54 -40.32 11.92 -3.23
CA ASP A 54 -39.95 10.70 -3.94
C ASP A 54 -38.44 10.66 -4.16
N PHE A 55 -37.83 9.47 -4.07
CA PHE A 55 -36.37 9.32 -4.15
C PHE A 55 -35.77 9.92 -5.44
N SER A 56 -36.44 9.75 -6.58
CA SER A 56 -36.01 10.34 -7.85
C SER A 56 -36.02 11.88 -7.84
N GLN A 57 -36.98 12.50 -7.14
CA GLN A 57 -37.03 13.96 -6.99
C GLN A 57 -35.96 14.47 -6.04
N ALA A 58 -35.78 13.80 -4.90
CA ALA A 58 -34.70 14.11 -3.96
C ALA A 58 -33.34 14.02 -4.66
N ALA A 59 -33.10 12.93 -5.40
CA ALA A 59 -31.91 12.73 -6.20
C ALA A 59 -31.69 13.84 -7.23
N LEU A 60 -32.74 14.20 -7.97
CA LEU A 60 -32.67 15.28 -8.95
C LEU A 60 -32.29 16.62 -8.31
N PHE A 61 -32.88 16.98 -7.17
CA PHE A 61 -32.55 18.23 -6.50
C PHE A 61 -31.14 18.23 -5.93
N LEU A 62 -30.69 17.09 -5.37
CA LEU A 62 -29.36 16.96 -4.79
C LEU A 62 -28.23 17.04 -5.83
N LYS A 63 -28.45 16.59 -7.06
CA LYS A 63 -27.46 16.70 -8.15
C LYS A 63 -27.51 18.02 -8.93
N THR A 64 -28.55 18.83 -8.71
CA THR A 64 -28.77 20.06 -9.50
C THR A 64 -28.03 21.25 -8.87
N PRO A 65 -27.20 21.99 -9.64
CA PRO A 65 -26.58 23.22 -9.13
C PRO A 65 -27.61 24.23 -8.59
N PRO A 66 -27.30 24.96 -7.50
CA PRO A 66 -26.00 25.11 -6.87
C PRO A 66 -25.66 24.04 -5.82
N MET A 67 -26.45 22.95 -5.71
CA MET A 67 -26.11 21.86 -4.81
C MET A 67 -24.79 21.20 -5.23
N ASN A 68 -23.90 20.97 -4.27
CA ASN A 68 -22.65 20.25 -4.46
C ASN A 68 -22.66 18.96 -3.63
N PHE A 69 -21.73 18.04 -3.92
CA PHE A 69 -21.71 16.74 -3.25
C PHE A 69 -21.46 16.83 -1.74
N SER A 70 -20.80 17.89 -1.25
CA SER A 70 -20.59 18.08 0.19
C SER A 70 -21.91 18.41 0.88
N LYS A 71 -22.64 19.43 0.41
CA LYS A 71 -23.93 19.81 0.99
C LYS A 71 -24.98 18.70 0.81
N ALA A 72 -24.92 17.96 -0.30
CA ALA A 72 -25.76 16.79 -0.49
C ALA A 72 -25.45 15.70 0.56
N ALA A 73 -24.18 15.41 0.81
CA ALA A 73 -23.77 14.46 1.84
C ALA A 73 -24.21 14.91 3.24
N ASP A 74 -24.01 16.18 3.61
CA ASP A 74 -24.41 16.70 4.93
C ASP A 74 -25.92 16.51 5.18
N ALA A 75 -26.75 16.75 4.17
CA ALA A 75 -28.19 16.50 4.26
C ALA A 75 -28.56 15.00 4.29
N LEU A 76 -27.82 14.15 3.57
CA LEU A 76 -28.06 12.71 3.53
C LEU A 76 -27.58 12.00 4.81
N ASP A 77 -26.56 12.50 5.51
CA ASP A 77 -26.04 11.94 6.77
C ASP A 77 -27.07 12.01 7.92
N GLU A 78 -28.06 12.90 7.79
CA GLU A 78 -29.21 13.03 8.72
C GLU A 78 -30.39 12.10 8.37
N MET A 79 -30.24 11.22 7.35
CA MET A 79 -31.27 10.26 6.92
C MET A 79 -30.90 8.82 7.31
N THR A 80 -31.83 7.87 7.16
CA THR A 80 -31.50 6.46 7.39
C THR A 80 -30.65 5.89 6.25
N PRO A 81 -29.73 4.94 6.53
CA PRO A 81 -28.88 4.36 5.48
C PRO A 81 -29.65 3.78 4.29
N GLU A 82 -30.81 3.16 4.53
CA GLU A 82 -31.65 2.60 3.47
C GLU A 82 -32.23 3.69 2.54
N GLN A 83 -32.65 4.82 3.10
CA GLN A 83 -33.17 5.94 2.30
C GLN A 83 -32.05 6.57 1.46
N VAL A 84 -30.87 6.74 2.05
CA VAL A 84 -29.69 7.24 1.34
C VAL A 84 -29.33 6.30 0.19
N ALA A 85 -29.26 4.99 0.45
CA ALA A 85 -28.99 3.98 -0.59
C ALA A 85 -29.94 4.13 -1.79
N ARG A 86 -31.24 4.30 -1.55
CA ARG A 86 -32.24 4.50 -2.61
C ARG A 86 -32.02 5.81 -3.38
N ILE A 87 -31.69 6.89 -2.69
CA ILE A 87 -31.43 8.19 -3.35
C ILE A 87 -30.16 8.14 -4.20
N LEU A 88 -29.09 7.48 -3.71
CA LEU A 88 -27.83 7.35 -4.44
C LEU A 88 -28.01 6.59 -5.76
N LEU A 89 -28.86 5.55 -5.79
CA LEU A 89 -29.22 4.86 -7.04
C LEU A 89 -29.92 5.80 -8.03
N GLU A 90 -30.82 6.64 -7.53
CA GLU A 90 -31.59 7.58 -8.34
C GLU A 90 -30.75 8.76 -8.87
N PHE A 91 -29.50 8.94 -8.43
CA PHE A 91 -28.60 9.91 -9.07
C PHE A 91 -28.38 9.57 -10.55
N ASN A 92 -28.37 8.27 -10.90
CA ASN A 92 -27.98 7.76 -12.23
C ASN A 92 -26.61 8.29 -12.70
N ASP A 93 -25.75 8.57 -11.73
CA ASP A 93 -24.36 9.02 -11.88
C ASP A 93 -23.60 8.47 -10.67
N LEU A 94 -23.03 7.28 -10.85
CA LEU A 94 -22.32 6.57 -9.78
C LEU A 94 -21.01 7.27 -9.40
N ASN A 95 -20.48 8.16 -10.26
CA ASN A 95 -19.34 8.99 -9.93
C ASN A 95 -19.74 10.05 -8.90
N TYR A 96 -20.81 10.80 -9.17
CA TYR A 96 -21.35 11.75 -8.19
C TYR A 96 -21.76 11.05 -6.89
N ALA A 97 -22.39 9.87 -6.96
CA ALA A 97 -22.72 9.07 -5.78
C ALA A 97 -21.47 8.69 -4.95
N GLY A 98 -20.39 8.24 -5.60
CA GLY A 98 -19.12 7.93 -4.95
C GLY A 98 -18.52 9.15 -4.24
N LEU A 99 -18.54 10.33 -4.87
CA LEU A 99 -18.06 11.58 -4.28
C LEU A 99 -18.89 12.02 -3.06
N VAL A 100 -20.22 11.81 -3.10
CA VAL A 100 -21.11 12.02 -1.94
C VAL A 100 -20.77 11.04 -0.82
N CYS A 101 -20.63 9.75 -1.13
CA CYS A 101 -20.30 8.72 -0.15
C CYS A 101 -18.96 8.96 0.55
N ARG A 102 -17.97 9.51 -0.16
CA ARG A 102 -16.67 9.90 0.41
C ARG A 102 -16.77 10.92 1.55
N LYS A 103 -17.88 11.66 1.63
CA LYS A 103 -18.11 12.67 2.68
C LYS A 103 -18.77 12.12 3.93
N PHE A 104 -19.33 10.92 3.87
CA PHE A 104 -19.90 10.28 5.04
C PHE A 104 -18.82 9.79 6.01
N SER A 105 -19.23 9.54 7.26
CA SER A 105 -18.41 8.72 8.15
C SER A 105 -18.28 7.30 7.61
N VAL A 106 -17.17 6.61 7.94
CA VAL A 106 -16.96 5.19 7.56
C VAL A 106 -18.11 4.31 8.04
N ASP A 107 -18.61 4.55 9.26
CA ASP A 107 -19.68 3.75 9.84
C ASP A 107 -21.00 3.97 9.09
N PHE A 108 -21.36 5.22 8.79
CA PHE A 108 -22.57 5.50 8.04
C PHE A 108 -22.49 4.97 6.60
N CYS A 109 -21.40 5.25 5.88
CA CYS A 109 -21.18 4.77 4.52
C CYS A 109 -21.24 3.23 4.42
N SER A 110 -20.60 2.53 5.35
CA SER A 110 -20.67 1.06 5.40
C SER A 110 -22.08 0.54 5.73
N SER A 111 -22.90 1.28 6.49
CA SER A 111 -24.31 0.94 6.70
C SER A 111 -25.13 1.13 5.43
N VAL A 112 -24.86 2.19 4.65
CA VAL A 112 -25.51 2.45 3.35
C VAL A 112 -25.22 1.29 2.39
N PHE A 113 -23.95 0.92 2.23
CA PHE A 113 -23.57 -0.20 1.36
C PHE A 113 -23.99 -1.58 1.88
N ALA A 114 -24.21 -1.72 3.19
CA ALA A 114 -24.79 -2.94 3.76
C ALA A 114 -26.29 -3.10 3.49
N CYS A 115 -26.97 -2.11 2.88
CA CYS A 115 -28.36 -2.22 2.44
C CYS A 115 -28.46 -3.07 1.16
N THR A 116 -28.09 -4.35 1.23
CA THR A 116 -27.95 -5.27 0.08
C THR A 116 -29.27 -5.59 -0.63
N HIS A 117 -30.41 -5.27 -0.01
CA HIS A 117 -31.74 -5.36 -0.65
C HIS A 117 -32.06 -4.15 -1.53
N VAL A 118 -31.27 -3.07 -1.43
CA VAL A 118 -31.36 -1.86 -2.25
C VAL A 118 -30.23 -1.85 -3.26
N LEU A 119 -28.98 -1.89 -2.80
CA LEU A 119 -27.80 -1.77 -3.65
C LEU A 119 -27.34 -3.15 -4.13
N GLN A 120 -27.24 -3.34 -5.43
CA GLN A 120 -26.63 -4.52 -6.03
C GLN A 120 -25.10 -4.47 -5.90
N PRO A 121 -24.41 -5.62 -5.93
CA PRO A 121 -22.95 -5.68 -5.83
C PRO A 121 -22.23 -4.74 -6.81
N GLY A 122 -22.65 -4.72 -8.08
CA GLY A 122 -22.04 -3.87 -9.11
C GLY A 122 -22.21 -2.36 -8.84
N GLU A 123 -23.35 -1.95 -8.28
CA GLU A 123 -23.61 -0.54 -7.94
C GLU A 123 -22.76 -0.09 -6.76
N THR A 124 -22.66 -0.91 -5.71
CA THR A 124 -21.79 -0.67 -4.55
C THR A 124 -20.34 -0.57 -4.98
N LYS A 125 -19.89 -1.52 -5.82
CA LYS A 125 -18.55 -1.51 -6.42
C LYS A 125 -18.26 -0.20 -7.13
N ASP A 126 -19.12 0.19 -8.07
CA ASP A 126 -18.92 1.39 -8.87
C ASP A 126 -18.89 2.65 -7.98
N MET A 127 -19.76 2.75 -6.98
CA MET A 127 -19.71 3.87 -6.02
C MET A 127 -18.41 3.88 -5.20
N MET A 128 -17.92 2.71 -4.75
CA MET A 128 -16.66 2.60 -4.01
C MET A 128 -15.45 3.03 -4.83
N LEU A 129 -15.37 2.58 -6.09
CA LEU A 129 -14.29 2.95 -7.00
C LEU A 129 -14.30 4.46 -7.31
N ASN A 130 -15.48 5.07 -7.36
CA ASN A 130 -15.63 6.50 -7.60
C ASN A 130 -15.46 7.41 -6.36
N MET A 131 -15.13 6.86 -5.19
CA MET A 131 -14.78 7.70 -4.03
C MET A 131 -13.46 8.47 -4.24
N ASN A 132 -12.61 8.02 -5.18
CA ASN A 132 -11.26 8.56 -5.41
C ASN A 132 -10.42 8.60 -4.12
N ASP A 133 -10.60 7.58 -3.28
CA ASP A 133 -9.93 7.42 -1.99
C ASP A 133 -9.89 5.92 -1.63
N ILE A 134 -8.86 5.23 -2.13
CA ILE A 134 -8.73 3.77 -1.98
C ILE A 134 -8.58 3.36 -0.51
N GLU A 135 -7.98 4.24 0.31
CA GLU A 135 -7.80 3.98 1.74
C GLU A 135 -9.14 4.02 2.45
N PHE A 136 -9.93 5.08 2.23
CA PHE A 136 -11.28 5.19 2.79
C PHE A 136 -12.18 4.04 2.31
N ALA A 137 -12.16 3.73 1.01
CA ALA A 137 -12.94 2.62 0.45
C ALA A 137 -12.56 1.27 1.09
N GLY A 138 -11.27 0.99 1.31
CA GLY A 138 -10.82 -0.20 2.02
C GLY A 138 -11.35 -0.28 3.47
N VAL A 139 -11.37 0.83 4.20
CA VAL A 139 -11.93 0.88 5.57
C VAL A 139 -13.46 0.69 5.58
N VAL A 140 -14.15 1.27 4.59
CA VAL A 140 -15.60 1.07 4.40
C VAL A 140 -15.90 -0.38 4.08
N LEU A 141 -15.15 -1.01 3.17
CA LEU A 141 -15.28 -2.44 2.84
C LEU A 141 -15.11 -3.33 4.09
N PHE A 142 -14.05 -3.07 4.85
CA PHE A 142 -13.79 -3.76 6.12
C PHE A 142 -14.98 -3.65 7.09
N THR A 143 -15.54 -2.45 7.23
CA THR A 143 -16.64 -2.21 8.16
C THR A 143 -17.96 -2.80 7.63
N MET A 144 -18.19 -2.73 6.32
CA MET A 144 -19.34 -3.30 5.63
C MET A 144 -19.36 -4.83 5.77
N LYS A 145 -18.20 -5.49 5.67
CA LYS A 145 -18.06 -6.95 5.89
C LYS A 145 -18.63 -7.43 7.22
N ARG A 146 -18.61 -6.58 8.25
CA ARG A 146 -19.19 -6.90 9.58
C ARG A 146 -20.71 -6.76 9.63
N LYS A 147 -21.28 -5.99 8.71
CA LYS A 147 -22.72 -5.66 8.65
C LYS A 147 -23.46 -6.55 7.64
N VAL A 148 -22.78 -7.00 6.59
CA VAL A 148 -23.34 -7.88 5.56
C VAL A 148 -23.21 -9.34 5.96
N THR A 149 -24.34 -10.02 6.11
CA THR A 149 -24.38 -11.45 6.44
C THR A 149 -24.09 -12.36 5.24
N ASP A 150 -24.45 -11.92 4.03
CA ASP A 150 -24.23 -12.70 2.81
C ASP A 150 -22.83 -12.46 2.25
N ILE A 151 -21.94 -13.42 2.49
CA ILE A 151 -20.58 -13.39 1.95
C ILE A 151 -20.55 -13.31 0.42
N LYS A 152 -21.56 -13.87 -0.27
CA LYS A 152 -21.61 -13.87 -1.74
C LYS A 152 -21.76 -12.47 -2.29
N TYR A 153 -22.44 -11.58 -1.57
CA TYR A 153 -22.57 -10.18 -1.95
C TYR A 153 -21.20 -9.53 -2.12
N ILE A 154 -20.32 -9.71 -1.13
CA ILE A 154 -18.99 -9.12 -1.10
C ILE A 154 -18.08 -9.77 -2.14
N THR A 155 -18.11 -11.11 -2.26
CA THR A 155 -17.29 -11.79 -3.26
C THR A 155 -17.71 -11.45 -4.69
N ASN A 156 -19.02 -11.32 -4.97
CA ASN A 156 -19.51 -10.91 -6.28
C ASN A 156 -19.08 -9.47 -6.59
N MET A 157 -19.20 -8.56 -5.62
CA MET A 157 -18.76 -7.18 -5.75
C MET A 157 -17.25 -7.10 -6.07
N LEU A 158 -16.42 -7.85 -5.33
CA LEU A 158 -14.97 -7.89 -5.54
C LEU A 158 -14.59 -8.51 -6.89
N SER A 159 -15.27 -9.59 -7.31
CA SER A 159 -14.99 -10.29 -8.58
C SER A 159 -15.22 -9.44 -9.83
N GLU A 160 -15.92 -8.32 -9.70
CA GLU A 160 -16.16 -7.35 -10.77
C GLU A 160 -15.16 -6.18 -10.77
N ILE A 161 -14.27 -6.10 -9.77
CA ILE A 161 -13.23 -5.06 -9.66
C ILE A 161 -12.02 -5.51 -10.49
N PRO A 162 -11.34 -4.60 -11.22
CA PRO A 162 -10.06 -4.91 -11.84
C PRO A 162 -9.05 -5.40 -10.80
N GLU A 163 -8.34 -6.49 -11.11
CA GLU A 163 -7.45 -7.22 -10.18
C GLU A 163 -6.48 -6.31 -9.40
N GLU A 164 -5.90 -5.31 -10.06
CA GLU A 164 -5.01 -4.33 -9.40
C GLU A 164 -5.72 -3.50 -8.32
N MET A 165 -6.95 -3.05 -8.58
CA MET A 165 -7.73 -2.29 -7.61
C MET A 165 -8.28 -3.19 -6.51
N GLU A 166 -8.64 -4.43 -6.84
CA GLU A 166 -9.07 -5.43 -5.88
C GLU A 166 -7.95 -5.72 -4.87
N ALA A 167 -6.73 -5.99 -5.35
CA ALA A 167 -5.56 -6.22 -4.50
C ALA A 167 -5.29 -5.03 -3.56
N ASN A 168 -5.39 -3.80 -4.06
CA ASN A 168 -5.22 -2.60 -3.25
C ASN A 168 -6.33 -2.44 -2.19
N LEU A 169 -7.59 -2.66 -2.55
CA LEU A 169 -8.71 -2.62 -1.59
C LEU A 169 -8.57 -3.69 -0.51
N LEU A 170 -8.21 -4.91 -0.90
CA LEU A 170 -7.97 -6.02 0.02
C LEU A 170 -6.78 -5.72 0.94
N ALA A 171 -5.68 -5.17 0.41
CA ALA A 171 -4.54 -4.75 1.22
C ALA A 171 -4.92 -3.68 2.25
N LYS A 172 -5.74 -2.69 1.88
CA LYS A 172 -6.23 -1.66 2.83
C LYS A 172 -7.23 -2.22 3.84
N MET A 173 -8.10 -3.14 3.42
CA MET A 173 -9.01 -3.86 4.33
C MET A 173 -8.22 -4.70 5.33
N LEU A 174 -7.17 -5.40 4.87
CA LEU A 174 -6.25 -6.18 5.70
C LEU A 174 -5.49 -5.28 6.67
N ASP A 175 -4.94 -4.16 6.23
CA ASP A 175 -4.28 -3.18 7.09
C ASP A 175 -5.22 -2.66 8.19
N GLN A 176 -6.50 -2.41 7.87
CA GLN A 176 -7.49 -2.04 8.88
C GLN A 176 -7.85 -3.19 9.83
N ALA A 177 -7.92 -4.42 9.31
CA ALA A 177 -8.06 -5.61 10.12
C ALA A 177 -6.89 -5.74 11.09
N ARG A 178 -5.66 -5.59 10.59
CA ARG A 178 -4.40 -5.55 11.36
C ARG A 178 -4.48 -4.48 12.43
N LYS A 179 -4.72 -3.21 12.10
CA LYS A 179 -4.84 -2.11 13.08
C LYS A 179 -5.89 -2.34 14.17
N ARG A 180 -6.96 -3.08 13.90
CA ARG A 180 -7.99 -3.41 14.90
C ARG A 180 -7.72 -4.70 15.68
N MET A 181 -7.04 -5.65 15.05
CA MET A 181 -6.49 -6.85 15.69
C MET A 181 -5.14 -6.61 16.34
N GLU A 182 -4.54 -5.45 16.10
CA GLU A 182 -3.28 -5.00 16.66
C GLU A 182 -3.54 -4.85 18.14
N PHE A 183 -3.21 -5.93 18.82
CA PHE A 183 -3.32 -6.08 20.24
C PHE A 183 -2.12 -5.37 20.87
N GLN A 184 -1.84 -4.12 20.47
CA GLN A 184 -0.68 -3.31 20.88
C GLN A 184 -0.54 -3.13 22.40
N ASN A 185 -1.50 -3.62 23.19
CA ASN A 185 -1.48 -3.60 24.65
C ASN A 185 -1.92 -4.93 25.30
N GLN A 186 -1.97 -6.04 24.56
CA GLN A 186 -2.24 -7.33 25.20
C GLN A 186 -0.95 -7.90 25.75
N SER A 187 -1.05 -8.51 26.92
CA SER A 187 0.10 -9.18 27.50
C SER A 187 0.53 -10.35 26.61
N PRO A 188 1.84 -10.65 26.54
CA PRO A 188 2.38 -11.79 25.81
C PRO A 188 1.62 -13.10 26.06
N GLU A 189 1.19 -13.33 27.30
CA GLU A 189 0.46 -14.54 27.69
C GLU A 189 -0.96 -14.58 27.10
N ARG A 190 -1.61 -13.42 26.92
CA ARG A 190 -2.91 -13.38 26.25
C ARG A 190 -2.77 -13.63 24.77
N LEU A 191 -1.74 -13.09 24.12
CA LEU A 191 -1.46 -13.37 22.72
C LEU A 191 -1.17 -14.85 22.50
N LYS A 192 -0.32 -15.44 23.34
CA LYS A 192 -0.09 -16.89 23.30
C LYS A 192 -1.39 -17.66 23.46
N ARG A 193 -2.23 -17.32 24.45
CA ARG A 193 -3.54 -17.99 24.62
C ARG A 193 -4.39 -17.86 23.36
N LEU A 194 -4.42 -16.71 22.70
CA LEU A 194 -5.16 -16.55 21.45
C LEU A 194 -4.57 -17.45 20.36
N CYS A 195 -3.25 -17.45 20.17
CA CYS A 195 -2.57 -18.35 19.23
C CYS A 195 -2.89 -19.83 19.48
N ASP A 196 -2.88 -20.26 20.74
CA ASP A 196 -3.21 -21.64 21.14
C ASP A 196 -4.64 -22.04 20.75
N HIS A 197 -5.58 -21.08 20.60
CA HIS A 197 -6.96 -21.34 20.18
C HIS A 197 -7.17 -21.22 18.66
N MET A 198 -6.24 -20.61 17.92
CA MET A 198 -6.43 -20.29 16.49
C MET A 198 -6.04 -21.42 15.53
N GLY A 199 -5.39 -22.49 16.01
CA GLY A 199 -5.03 -23.64 15.19
C GLY A 199 -4.09 -23.26 14.04
N GLU A 200 -4.47 -23.61 12.80
CA GLU A 200 -3.66 -23.37 11.59
C GLU A 200 -3.49 -21.88 11.26
N ALA A 201 -4.46 -21.05 11.66
CA ALA A 201 -4.45 -19.61 11.42
C ALA A 201 -3.53 -18.80 12.35
N LYS A 202 -2.75 -19.48 13.21
CA LYS A 202 -1.86 -18.83 14.17
C LYS A 202 -0.79 -17.95 13.51
N SER A 203 -0.24 -18.37 12.37
CA SER A 203 0.83 -17.64 11.67
C SER A 203 0.31 -16.36 11.03
N GLU A 204 -0.77 -16.43 10.26
CA GLU A 204 -1.43 -15.27 9.63
C GLU A 204 -1.81 -14.20 10.66
N PHE A 205 -2.31 -14.63 11.82
CA PHE A 205 -2.65 -13.74 12.91
C PHE A 205 -1.43 -13.02 13.51
N LEU A 206 -0.29 -13.71 13.63
CA LEU A 206 0.93 -13.12 14.17
C LEU A 206 1.63 -12.21 13.18
N GLU A 207 1.53 -12.49 11.88
CA GLU A 207 1.98 -11.56 10.83
C GLU A 207 1.21 -10.24 10.83
N CYS A 208 0.04 -10.22 11.48
CA CYS A 208 -0.75 -9.01 11.68
C CYS A 208 -0.34 -8.21 12.93
N GLN A 209 0.60 -8.70 13.76
CA GLN A 209 1.07 -8.02 14.97
C GLN A 209 2.40 -7.31 14.72
N THR A 210 2.75 -6.36 15.58
CA THR A 210 4.05 -5.69 15.47
C THR A 210 5.18 -6.68 15.76
N PRO A 211 6.32 -6.60 15.04
CA PRO A 211 7.46 -7.51 15.23
C PRO A 211 7.89 -7.62 16.69
N THR A 212 7.89 -6.50 17.42
CA THR A 212 8.26 -6.43 18.84
C THR A 212 7.32 -7.22 19.74
N VAL A 213 6.01 -7.18 19.47
CA VAL A 213 5.00 -7.90 20.25
C VAL A 213 5.12 -9.41 20.04
N VAL A 214 5.31 -9.84 18.78
CA VAL A 214 5.52 -11.26 18.45
C VAL A 214 6.81 -11.77 19.09
N ALA A 215 7.89 -11.01 18.98
CA ALA A 215 9.16 -11.34 19.59
C ALA A 215 9.09 -11.49 21.10
N THR A 216 8.47 -10.53 21.78
CA THR A 216 8.27 -10.58 23.24
C THR A 216 7.42 -11.80 23.62
N MET A 217 6.39 -12.13 22.84
CA MET A 217 5.57 -13.33 23.06
C MET A 217 6.37 -14.62 22.94
N MET A 218 7.16 -14.74 21.87
CA MET A 218 8.01 -15.91 21.65
C MET A 218 9.01 -16.08 22.80
N GLU A 219 9.73 -15.03 23.16
CA GLU A 219 10.77 -15.09 24.20
C GLU A 219 10.20 -15.33 25.61
N SER A 220 9.08 -14.69 25.96
CA SER A 220 8.53 -14.77 27.32
C SER A 220 7.63 -15.98 27.57
N SER A 221 6.99 -16.51 26.52
CA SER A 221 5.86 -17.41 26.68
C SER A 221 5.96 -18.71 25.86
N MET A 222 6.95 -18.84 24.96
CA MET A 222 7.11 -20.03 24.13
C MET A 222 8.43 -20.73 24.40
N THR A 223 8.48 -22.04 24.13
CA THR A 223 9.77 -22.72 24.03
C THR A 223 10.39 -22.41 22.67
N ILE A 224 11.72 -22.46 22.57
CA ILE A 224 12.40 -22.20 21.29
C ILE A 224 11.90 -23.13 20.18
N PRO A 225 11.70 -24.46 20.39
CA PRO A 225 11.12 -25.32 19.37
C PRO A 225 9.72 -24.88 18.90
N ASP A 226 8.84 -24.46 19.81
CA ASP A 226 7.51 -23.97 19.45
C ASP A 226 7.60 -22.67 18.63
N ALA A 227 8.55 -21.79 18.97
CA ALA A 227 8.79 -20.56 18.24
C ALA A 227 9.35 -20.82 16.83
N VAL A 228 10.22 -21.84 16.67
CA VAL A 228 10.72 -22.30 15.37
C VAL A 228 9.57 -22.81 14.51
N GLU A 229 8.74 -23.72 15.03
CA GLU A 229 7.58 -24.26 14.31
C GLU A 229 6.63 -23.14 13.88
N LEU A 230 6.38 -22.18 14.78
CA LEU A 230 5.54 -21.03 14.49
C LEU A 230 6.11 -20.17 13.37
N MET A 231 7.40 -19.81 13.45
CA MET A 231 8.07 -19.00 12.43
C MET A 231 8.17 -19.71 11.07
N GLN A 232 8.33 -21.04 11.04
CA GLN A 232 8.32 -21.81 9.78
C GLN A 232 7.03 -21.67 8.99
N ASN A 233 5.92 -21.41 9.68
CA ASN A 233 4.61 -21.21 9.07
C ASN A 233 4.33 -19.73 8.73
N MET A 234 5.27 -18.83 8.99
CA MET A 234 5.17 -17.40 8.64
C MET A 234 5.89 -17.09 7.33
N SER A 235 5.48 -16.00 6.68
CA SER A 235 6.14 -15.43 5.51
C SER A 235 7.61 -15.06 5.77
N GLY A 236 8.42 -15.13 4.71
CA GLY A 236 9.86 -14.79 4.79
C GLY A 236 10.10 -13.39 5.35
N ASP A 237 9.34 -12.41 4.86
CA ASP A 237 9.48 -11.01 5.26
C ASP A 237 9.14 -10.81 6.75
N ALA A 238 8.03 -11.39 7.21
CA ALA A 238 7.64 -11.31 8.62
C ALA A 238 8.68 -11.94 9.54
N ARG A 239 9.27 -13.09 9.15
CA ARG A 239 10.35 -13.72 9.90
C ARG A 239 11.56 -12.82 10.04
N VAL A 240 12.02 -12.23 8.94
CA VAL A 240 13.18 -11.32 8.93
C VAL A 240 12.87 -10.10 9.80
N GLU A 241 11.68 -9.53 9.68
CA GLU A 241 11.30 -8.35 10.46
C GLU A 241 11.25 -8.63 11.96
N ILE A 242 10.72 -9.79 12.38
CA ILE A 242 10.71 -10.23 13.78
C ILE A 242 12.13 -10.43 14.32
N LEU A 243 13.01 -11.08 13.56
CA LEU A 243 14.39 -11.31 14.00
C LEU A 243 15.18 -10.01 14.08
N MET A 244 14.98 -9.09 13.13
CA MET A 244 15.78 -7.87 13.05
C MET A 244 15.26 -6.76 13.96
N ASN A 245 13.93 -6.59 14.04
CA ASN A 245 13.28 -5.46 14.72
C ASN A 245 12.44 -5.86 15.93
N GLY A 246 12.38 -7.16 16.26
CA GLY A 246 11.56 -7.67 17.36
C GLY A 246 12.08 -7.33 18.75
N GLY A 247 13.36 -6.98 18.89
CA GLY A 247 13.95 -6.66 20.20
C GLY A 247 14.02 -7.85 21.16
N MET A 248 14.12 -9.07 20.63
CA MET A 248 14.45 -10.28 21.41
C MET A 248 15.86 -10.15 22.01
N SER A 249 16.16 -10.89 23.08
CA SER A 249 17.55 -11.04 23.50
C SER A 249 18.41 -11.69 22.41
N GLU A 250 19.68 -11.27 22.31
CA GLU A 250 20.62 -11.77 21.30
C GLU A 250 20.84 -13.29 21.43
N ASP A 251 20.86 -13.83 22.65
CA ASP A 251 21.00 -15.28 22.89
C ASP A 251 19.79 -16.05 22.33
N TYR A 252 18.57 -15.56 22.58
CA TYR A 252 17.35 -16.18 22.06
C TYR A 252 17.29 -16.08 20.54
N LYS A 253 17.62 -14.91 19.98
CA LYS A 253 17.67 -14.66 18.54
C LYS A 253 18.70 -15.56 17.85
N ALA A 254 19.90 -15.71 18.41
CA ALA A 254 20.96 -16.54 17.85
C ALA A 254 20.55 -18.01 17.81
N GLU A 255 19.97 -18.53 18.89
CA GLU A 255 19.52 -19.91 18.95
C GLU A 255 18.31 -20.18 18.05
N LEU A 256 17.35 -19.25 18.01
CA LEU A 256 16.20 -19.31 17.11
C LEU A 256 16.63 -19.31 15.64
N THR A 257 17.59 -18.45 15.27
CA THR A 257 18.17 -18.39 13.93
C THR A 257 18.88 -19.69 13.56
N ARG A 258 19.69 -20.23 14.48
CA ARG A 258 20.40 -21.49 14.29
C ARG A 258 19.44 -22.65 14.03
N LEU A 259 18.35 -22.72 14.79
CA LEU A 259 17.36 -23.79 14.65
C LEU A 259 16.47 -23.61 13.41
N LEU A 260 16.13 -22.38 13.03
CA LEU A 260 15.44 -22.10 11.77
C LEU A 260 16.30 -22.51 10.57
N ALA A 261 17.60 -22.22 10.60
CA ALA A 261 18.55 -22.66 9.59
C ALA A 261 18.59 -24.20 9.52
N ALA A 262 18.78 -24.88 10.66
CA ALA A 262 18.81 -26.34 10.73
C ALA A 262 17.48 -27.00 10.30
N ALA A 263 16.33 -26.36 10.58
CA ALA A 263 15.02 -26.88 10.20
C ALA A 263 14.67 -26.58 8.73
N SER A 264 15.34 -25.59 8.12
CA SER A 264 15.32 -25.37 6.67
C SER A 264 16.18 -26.38 5.91
N GLU A 265 17.07 -27.13 6.59
CA GLU A 265 17.86 -28.25 6.03
C GLU A 265 17.03 -29.54 5.89
N ALA A 266 15.76 -29.45 5.49
CA ALA A 266 15.26 -30.46 4.56
C ALA A 266 16.24 -30.45 3.38
N PRO A 267 16.71 -31.61 2.88
CA PRO A 267 17.80 -31.64 1.91
C PRO A 267 17.42 -30.70 0.77
N PRO A 268 18.19 -29.62 0.52
CA PRO A 268 17.83 -28.71 -0.53
C PRO A 268 17.75 -29.56 -1.79
N GLU A 269 16.61 -29.54 -2.47
CA GLU A 269 16.70 -29.70 -3.91
C GLU A 269 17.71 -28.63 -4.31
N THR A 270 18.90 -29.04 -4.72
CA THR A 270 19.95 -28.14 -5.19
C THR A 270 19.31 -27.33 -6.30
N LEU A 271 18.87 -26.12 -5.96
CA LEU A 271 18.30 -25.19 -6.91
C LEU A 271 19.47 -24.65 -7.70
N ILE A 272 19.72 -25.28 -8.84
CA ILE A 272 20.63 -24.75 -9.84
C ILE A 272 19.95 -23.52 -10.40
N CYS A 273 20.56 -22.35 -10.18
CA CYS A 273 20.11 -21.13 -10.82
C CYS A 273 20.09 -21.35 -12.34
N PRO A 274 18.93 -21.30 -13.03
CA PRO A 274 18.86 -21.56 -14.46
C PRO A 274 19.60 -20.49 -15.29
N ARG A 275 19.97 -19.36 -14.66
CA ARG A 275 20.65 -18.23 -15.28
C ARG A 275 22.17 -18.30 -15.18
N CYS A 276 22.72 -18.68 -14.03
CA CYS A 276 24.17 -18.71 -13.80
C CYS A 276 24.74 -20.10 -13.42
N GLY A 277 23.89 -21.11 -13.24
CA GLY A 277 24.30 -22.49 -12.92
C GLY A 277 24.79 -22.70 -11.49
N PHE A 278 24.64 -21.71 -10.60
CA PHE A 278 25.12 -21.79 -9.22
C PHE A 278 24.30 -22.76 -8.37
N GLU A 279 24.98 -23.61 -7.60
CA GLU A 279 24.42 -24.50 -6.57
C GLU A 279 24.68 -23.90 -5.18
N GLY A 280 23.63 -23.45 -4.49
CA GLY A 280 23.77 -22.87 -3.15
C GLY A 280 22.46 -22.61 -2.40
N ASN A 281 22.57 -21.98 -1.24
CA ASN A 281 21.47 -21.75 -0.30
C ASN A 281 20.31 -20.93 -0.93
N PRO A 282 19.04 -21.25 -0.67
CA PRO A 282 17.87 -20.47 -1.13
C PRO A 282 17.95 -18.94 -0.94
N SER A 283 18.57 -18.45 0.13
CA SER A 283 18.79 -17.00 0.35
C SER A 283 19.65 -16.37 -0.75
N PHE A 284 20.58 -17.14 -1.32
CA PHE A 284 21.40 -16.75 -2.46
C PHE A 284 20.55 -16.65 -3.74
N PHE A 285 19.60 -17.57 -3.91
CA PHE A 285 18.67 -17.58 -5.04
C PHE A 285 17.72 -16.37 -5.00
N GLN A 286 17.27 -15.98 -3.81
CA GLN A 286 16.39 -14.84 -3.58
C GLN A 286 17.07 -13.50 -3.95
N ILE A 287 18.37 -13.35 -3.66
CA ILE A 287 19.17 -12.18 -4.04
C ILE A 287 19.44 -12.13 -5.57
N MET A 288 19.67 -13.31 -6.18
CA MET A 288 20.12 -13.44 -7.58
C MET A 288 18.98 -13.49 -8.62
N CYS A 289 17.77 -13.92 -8.26
CA CYS A 289 16.78 -14.36 -9.26
C CYS A 289 15.39 -13.72 -9.15
N GLU A 290 15.07 -12.96 -8.10
CA GLU A 290 13.73 -12.36 -7.95
C GLU A 290 13.78 -10.83 -7.84
N GLY A 291 12.72 -10.17 -8.32
CA GLY A 291 12.58 -8.72 -8.51
C GLY A 291 12.53 -7.87 -7.25
N GLN A 292 13.39 -8.17 -6.26
CA GLN A 292 13.62 -7.34 -5.09
C GLN A 292 14.32 -6.02 -5.49
N ASP A 293 13.98 -4.94 -4.79
CA ASP A 293 14.69 -3.68 -4.97
C ASP A 293 16.13 -3.75 -4.40
N MET A 294 16.99 -2.83 -4.85
CA MET A 294 18.40 -2.80 -4.47
C MET A 294 18.63 -2.63 -2.96
N ALA A 295 17.71 -1.94 -2.27
CA ALA A 295 17.84 -1.69 -0.84
C ALA A 295 17.55 -2.97 -0.03
N GLN A 296 16.62 -3.81 -0.48
CA GLN A 296 16.35 -5.12 0.10
C GLN A 296 17.53 -6.08 -0.10
N LYS A 297 18.08 -6.13 -1.32
CA LYS A 297 19.28 -6.94 -1.62
C LYS A 297 20.48 -6.52 -0.77
N ALA A 298 20.72 -5.21 -0.63
CA ALA A 298 21.80 -4.69 0.23
C ALA A 298 21.60 -5.05 1.72
N LYS A 299 20.37 -4.99 2.24
CA LYS A 299 20.05 -5.40 3.62
C LYS A 299 20.32 -6.89 3.86
N LEU A 300 20.03 -7.73 2.86
CA LEU A 300 20.32 -9.17 2.93
C LEU A 300 21.83 -9.43 2.93
N LEU A 301 22.59 -8.75 2.07
CA LEU A 301 24.05 -8.87 2.02
C LEU A 301 24.72 -8.40 3.33
N ALA A 302 24.17 -7.37 3.98
CA ALA A 302 24.73 -6.81 5.22
C ALA A 302 24.69 -7.77 6.43
N VAL A 303 23.89 -8.84 6.37
CA VAL A 303 23.82 -9.86 7.44
C VAL A 303 24.58 -11.15 7.12
N MET A 304 25.20 -11.22 5.94
CA MET A 304 25.97 -12.38 5.50
C MET A 304 27.43 -12.30 5.95
N SER A 305 28.12 -13.45 5.95
CA SER A 305 29.57 -13.43 6.19
C SER A 305 30.28 -12.77 5.00
N GLU A 306 31.40 -12.09 5.26
CA GLU A 306 32.21 -11.45 4.22
C GLU A 306 32.59 -12.45 3.09
N ALA A 307 32.92 -13.69 3.46
CA ALA A 307 33.24 -14.75 2.52
C ALA A 307 32.06 -15.11 1.59
N ASP A 308 30.83 -15.09 2.11
CA ASP A 308 29.64 -15.37 1.29
C ASP A 308 29.29 -14.19 0.39
N VAL A 309 29.43 -12.95 0.86
CA VAL A 309 29.24 -11.73 0.05
C VAL A 309 30.23 -11.68 -1.11
N VAL A 310 31.51 -11.95 -0.84
CA VAL A 310 32.55 -12.04 -1.89
C VAL A 310 32.17 -13.10 -2.92
N LYS A 311 31.75 -14.29 -2.49
CA LYS A 311 31.35 -15.38 -3.38
C LYS A 311 30.11 -15.03 -4.21
N ILE A 312 29.14 -14.29 -3.66
CA ILE A 312 27.98 -13.75 -4.40
C ILE A 312 28.47 -12.83 -5.50
N PHE A 313 29.29 -11.84 -5.15
CA PHE A 313 29.78 -10.86 -6.12
C PHE A 313 30.62 -11.51 -7.21
N GLU A 314 31.51 -12.45 -6.87
CA GLU A 314 32.26 -13.22 -7.88
C GLU A 314 31.31 -13.96 -8.83
N THR A 315 30.27 -14.59 -8.32
CA THR A 315 29.29 -15.33 -9.13
C THR A 315 28.48 -14.40 -10.04
N MET A 316 28.05 -13.23 -9.53
CA MET A 316 27.35 -12.21 -10.31
C MET A 316 28.25 -11.63 -11.41
N MET A 317 29.50 -11.34 -11.08
CA MET A 317 30.46 -10.80 -12.04
C MET A 317 30.81 -11.83 -13.13
N ASP A 318 31.02 -13.10 -12.76
CA ASP A 318 31.23 -14.19 -13.73
C ASP A 318 29.99 -14.43 -14.62
N ALA A 319 28.79 -14.09 -14.14
CA ALA A 319 27.54 -14.11 -14.92
C ALA A 319 27.32 -12.84 -15.80
N GLY A 320 28.24 -11.88 -15.77
CA GLY A 320 28.15 -10.62 -16.52
C GLY A 320 27.24 -9.56 -15.88
N GLU A 321 26.81 -9.74 -14.63
CA GLU A 321 25.93 -8.80 -13.90
C GLU A 321 26.72 -7.71 -13.16
N VAL A 322 27.78 -7.21 -13.80
CA VAL A 322 28.74 -6.29 -13.15
C VAL A 322 28.10 -4.95 -12.77
N GLU A 323 27.12 -4.48 -13.54
CA GLU A 323 26.36 -3.25 -13.21
C GLU A 323 25.48 -3.42 -11.96
N GLU A 324 24.91 -4.61 -11.77
CA GLU A 324 24.09 -4.93 -10.59
C GLU A 324 24.96 -4.97 -9.33
N VAL A 325 26.15 -5.59 -9.42
CA VAL A 325 27.15 -5.61 -8.33
C VAL A 325 27.59 -4.19 -7.97
N ALA A 326 27.88 -3.35 -8.97
CA ALA A 326 28.25 -1.95 -8.72
C ALA A 326 27.13 -1.16 -8.02
N ARG A 327 25.86 -1.38 -8.42
CA ARG A 327 24.71 -0.76 -7.75
C ARG A 327 24.54 -1.25 -6.31
N LEU A 328 24.74 -2.54 -6.05
CA LEU A 328 24.67 -3.10 -4.70
C LEU A 328 25.76 -2.52 -3.80
N LEU A 329 27.00 -2.44 -4.28
CA LEU A 329 28.10 -1.82 -3.56
C LEU A 329 27.82 -0.36 -3.21
N LEU A 330 27.26 0.42 -4.15
CA LEU A 330 26.87 1.82 -3.91
C LEU A 330 25.73 1.98 -2.89
N VAL A 331 24.85 0.98 -2.76
CA VAL A 331 23.76 1.01 -1.77
C VAL A 331 24.25 0.53 -0.40
N MET A 332 25.19 -0.42 -0.37
CA MET A 332 25.81 -0.92 0.86
C MET A 332 26.79 0.10 1.48
N ASP A 333 27.40 0.95 0.64
CA ASP A 333 28.33 2.00 1.06
C ASP A 333 27.89 3.39 0.52
N PRO A 334 27.01 4.12 1.26
CA PRO A 334 26.48 5.43 0.84
C PRO A 334 27.58 6.52 0.79
N PRO A 335 27.33 7.65 0.09
CA PRO A 335 28.39 8.48 -0.49
C PRO A 335 29.34 9.08 0.56
N GLY A 336 30.58 8.58 0.55
CA GLY A 336 31.71 9.02 1.36
C GLY A 336 32.95 8.14 1.21
N GLU A 337 32.79 6.84 0.92
CA GLU A 337 33.88 5.86 0.88
C GLU A 337 33.87 4.92 -0.35
N GLY A 338 33.17 5.29 -1.43
CA GLY A 338 33.07 4.51 -2.70
C GLY A 338 34.40 4.19 -3.42
N LYS A 339 35.52 4.55 -2.82
CA LYS A 339 36.87 4.14 -3.15
C LYS A 339 37.06 2.61 -2.99
N GLU A 340 36.54 1.98 -1.93
CA GLU A 340 36.70 0.53 -1.75
C GLU A 340 35.91 -0.27 -2.79
N ALA A 341 34.66 0.11 -3.07
CA ALA A 341 33.86 -0.49 -4.13
C ALA A 341 34.53 -0.36 -5.52
N ALA A 342 35.12 0.82 -5.80
CA ALA A 342 35.85 1.05 -7.04
C ALA A 342 37.16 0.26 -7.12
N GLU A 343 37.89 0.12 -6.00
CA GLU A 343 39.14 -0.64 -5.92
C GLU A 343 38.88 -2.15 -6.12
N VAL A 344 37.85 -2.72 -5.49
CA VAL A 344 37.45 -4.12 -5.68
C VAL A 344 37.06 -4.42 -7.13
N LEU A 345 36.27 -3.54 -7.77
CA LEU A 345 35.91 -3.67 -9.19
C LEU A 345 37.12 -3.51 -10.13
N LEU A 346 38.06 -2.61 -9.79
CA LEU A 346 39.30 -2.42 -10.54
C LEU A 346 40.24 -3.63 -10.43
N GLU A 347 40.37 -4.23 -9.24
CA GLU A 347 41.24 -5.37 -8.99
C GLU A 347 40.71 -6.65 -9.66
N TRP A 348 39.39 -6.88 -9.62
CA TRP A 348 38.74 -7.96 -10.36
C TRP A 348 38.96 -7.83 -11.88
N HIS A 349 38.82 -6.62 -12.44
CA HIS A 349 39.03 -6.38 -13.86
C HIS A 349 40.49 -6.52 -14.32
N GLN A 350 41.47 -6.19 -13.48
CA GLN A 350 42.89 -6.36 -13.79
C GLN A 350 43.28 -7.83 -14.01
N THR A 351 42.55 -8.77 -13.40
CA THR A 351 42.87 -10.19 -13.44
C THR A 351 42.12 -10.99 -14.52
N LYS A 352 41.02 -10.47 -15.10
CA LYS A 352 40.13 -11.31 -15.94
C LYS A 352 39.55 -10.72 -17.26
N ALA A 353 39.63 -9.41 -17.56
CA ALA A 353 38.86 -8.84 -18.69
C ALA A 353 39.69 -8.29 -19.89
N ASP A 354 39.25 -8.65 -21.09
CA ASP A 354 39.73 -8.11 -22.39
C ASP A 354 39.21 -6.68 -22.64
N GLY A 355 40.02 -5.86 -23.33
CA GLY A 355 40.10 -4.41 -23.16
C GLY A 355 38.90 -3.50 -23.52
N GLU A 356 37.80 -3.99 -24.09
CA GLU A 356 36.68 -3.13 -24.53
C GLU A 356 35.57 -2.95 -23.48
N GLU A 357 35.37 -3.87 -22.53
CA GLU A 357 34.40 -3.71 -21.42
C GLU A 357 34.86 -2.72 -20.33
N ARG A 358 36.13 -2.29 -20.39
CA ARG A 358 36.77 -1.40 -19.41
C ARG A 358 36.16 0.01 -19.31
N VAL A 359 35.36 0.43 -20.29
CA VAL A 359 34.99 1.85 -20.47
C VAL A 359 33.63 2.23 -19.86
N GLY A 360 32.71 1.28 -19.68
CA GLY A 360 31.37 1.55 -19.12
C GLY A 360 31.33 1.58 -17.59
N LEU A 361 32.13 0.72 -16.94
CA LEU A 361 32.07 0.42 -15.50
C LEU A 361 32.64 1.52 -14.60
N VAL A 362 33.74 2.14 -15.01
CA VAL A 362 34.34 3.26 -14.29
C VAL A 362 33.39 4.48 -14.28
N ALA A 363 32.60 4.67 -15.34
CA ALA A 363 31.66 5.78 -15.42
C ALA A 363 30.45 5.64 -14.49
N VAL A 364 30.02 4.41 -14.16
CA VAL A 364 28.90 4.15 -13.24
C VAL A 364 29.33 4.32 -11.78
N ALA A 365 30.51 3.83 -11.40
CA ALA A 365 31.05 3.98 -10.04
C ALA A 365 31.44 5.44 -9.71
N MET A 366 31.84 6.25 -10.71
CA MET A 366 32.36 7.61 -10.49
C MET A 366 31.29 8.71 -10.33
N ASN A 367 30.00 8.42 -10.52
CA ASN A 367 28.93 9.43 -10.33
C ASN A 367 28.69 9.83 -8.86
N GLY A 368 29.39 9.20 -7.90
CA GLY A 368 29.29 9.50 -6.46
C GLY A 368 30.58 9.97 -5.77
N ILE A 369 31.68 10.24 -6.51
CA ILE A 369 33.00 10.59 -5.94
C ILE A 369 33.24 12.11 -5.98
N ASP A 370 33.87 12.67 -4.94
CA ASP A 370 34.18 14.09 -4.83
C ASP A 370 35.16 14.58 -5.93
N ALA A 371 34.95 15.81 -6.41
CA ALA A 371 35.57 16.34 -7.63
C ALA A 371 37.12 16.30 -7.73
N PRO A 372 37.91 16.45 -6.64
CA PRO A 372 39.37 16.43 -6.71
C PRO A 372 39.94 15.04 -7.00
N GLU A 373 39.32 13.99 -6.46
CA GLU A 373 39.77 12.60 -6.57
C GLU A 373 39.37 12.01 -7.92
N ALA A 374 38.18 12.38 -8.40
CA ALA A 374 37.74 12.11 -9.77
C ALA A 374 38.74 12.64 -10.82
N LYS A 375 39.42 13.76 -10.54
CA LYS A 375 40.40 14.36 -11.45
C LYS A 375 41.68 13.53 -11.57
N VAL A 376 42.22 13.02 -10.46
CA VAL A 376 43.44 12.19 -10.46
C VAL A 376 43.20 10.90 -11.24
N ILE A 377 42.02 10.30 -11.07
CA ILE A 377 41.59 9.10 -11.79
C ILE A 377 41.36 9.42 -13.28
N MET A 378 40.80 10.59 -13.61
CA MET A 378 40.62 11.04 -14.99
C MET A 378 41.94 11.30 -15.72
N ASP A 379 42.95 11.80 -15.04
CA ASP A 379 44.28 12.00 -15.62
C ASP A 379 44.96 10.65 -15.92
N HIS A 380 44.78 9.65 -15.05
CA HIS A 380 45.23 8.29 -15.28
C HIS A 380 44.47 7.60 -16.44
N TYR A 381 43.14 7.76 -16.48
CA TYR A 381 42.26 7.32 -17.57
C TYR A 381 42.68 7.89 -18.93
N ASN A 382 42.99 9.19 -18.97
CA ASN A 382 43.42 9.86 -20.20
C ASN A 382 44.81 9.38 -20.66
N GLY A 383 45.69 9.01 -19.74
CA GLY A 383 46.97 8.36 -20.03
C GLY A 383 46.79 7.01 -20.72
N ILE A 384 45.98 6.12 -20.15
CA ILE A 384 45.71 4.78 -20.71
C ILE A 384 45.01 4.89 -22.07
N LYS A 385 44.06 5.82 -22.22
CA LYS A 385 43.37 6.09 -23.49
C LYS A 385 44.32 6.61 -24.57
N ALA A 386 45.33 7.40 -24.19
CA ALA A 386 46.36 7.87 -25.11
C ALA A 386 47.28 6.73 -25.56
N GLU A 387 47.64 5.80 -24.66
CA GLU A 387 48.42 4.60 -24.98
C GLU A 387 47.68 3.63 -25.91
N LEU A 388 46.39 3.39 -25.64
CA LEU A 388 45.53 2.54 -26.48
C LEU A 388 45.32 3.14 -27.89
N ARG A 389 45.28 4.47 -28.01
CA ARG A 389 45.23 5.17 -29.31
C ARG A 389 46.56 5.17 -30.05
N ALA A 390 47.68 5.00 -29.34
CA ALA A 390 49.02 4.97 -29.93
C ALA A 390 49.41 3.57 -30.46
N SER A 391 48.65 2.53 -30.13
CA SER A 391 48.91 1.16 -30.58
C SER A 391 48.29 0.89 -31.96
N PRO A 392 49.07 0.57 -33.01
CA PRO A 392 48.54 0.41 -34.35
C PRO A 392 48.08 -1.04 -34.59
N THR A 393 46.78 -1.31 -34.45
CA THR A 393 46.15 -2.51 -35.03
C THR A 393 44.89 -2.18 -35.82
N ARG A 394 45.05 -2.39 -37.14
CA ARG A 394 44.10 -2.71 -38.24
C ARG A 394 42.58 -2.58 -38.04
N GLU A 395 42.03 -1.74 -38.94
CA GLU A 395 40.82 -1.92 -39.78
C GLU A 395 39.46 -2.22 -39.14
N GLY A 396 38.51 -1.27 -39.33
CA GLY A 396 37.07 -1.54 -39.26
C GLY A 396 36.24 -0.26 -39.21
N LYS A 397 35.58 0.09 -40.32
CA LYS A 397 34.74 1.30 -40.48
C LYS A 397 33.29 1.05 -40.04
N GLY A 398 32.66 2.10 -39.49
CA GLY A 398 31.21 2.25 -39.30
C GLY A 398 30.85 2.19 -37.82
N SER A 399 30.39 3.25 -37.16
CA SER A 399 29.08 3.85 -37.40
C SER A 399 28.97 5.15 -36.58
N GLN A 400 28.66 6.28 -37.21
CA GLN A 400 28.23 7.49 -36.52
C GLN A 400 26.98 8.01 -37.22
N LYS A 401 25.81 7.75 -36.63
CA LYS A 401 24.62 8.57 -36.80
C LYS A 401 23.63 8.25 -35.68
N ILE A 402 22.91 9.30 -35.26
CA ILE A 402 21.77 9.33 -34.33
C ILE A 402 22.14 9.65 -32.87
N MET A 403 22.31 10.95 -32.59
CA MET A 403 21.89 11.59 -31.34
C MET A 403 21.71 13.08 -31.63
N LYS A 404 20.51 13.44 -32.10
CA LYS A 404 19.93 14.78 -32.01
C LYS A 404 18.44 14.52 -31.96
N ASP A 405 17.85 14.74 -30.79
CA ASP A 405 16.49 15.25 -30.55
C ASP A 405 16.02 14.83 -29.15
N ALA A 406 16.20 15.71 -28.17
CA ALA A 406 15.46 15.71 -26.91
C ALA A 406 15.23 17.18 -26.48
N PRO A 407 13.98 17.61 -26.20
CA PRO A 407 13.69 18.93 -25.66
C PRO A 407 13.75 18.95 -24.12
N PRO A 408 13.87 20.14 -23.49
CA PRO A 408 14.12 20.29 -22.06
C PRO A 408 12.86 20.18 -21.21
N PHE A 409 13.03 19.71 -19.97
CA PHE A 409 12.03 19.72 -18.90
C PHE A 409 12.11 21.04 -18.12
N ASP A 410 10.98 21.74 -17.97
CA ASP A 410 10.77 22.78 -16.97
C ASP A 410 9.54 22.43 -16.10
N GLU A 411 9.75 22.64 -14.79
CA GLU A 411 8.85 22.96 -13.67
C GLU A 411 7.35 22.61 -13.71
N PHE A 412 6.85 21.92 -12.66
CA PHE A 412 5.85 22.42 -11.69
C PHE A 412 5.30 21.29 -10.78
N PHE A 413 5.49 21.41 -9.45
CA PHE A 413 4.45 21.45 -8.38
C PHE A 413 5.01 21.08 -7.00
N LEU A 414 5.00 22.06 -6.09
CA LEU A 414 4.98 21.91 -4.63
C LEU A 414 3.56 22.23 -4.18
N GLU A 415 2.91 21.35 -3.42
CA GLU A 415 1.84 21.78 -2.52
C GLU A 415 1.69 20.85 -1.30
N ARG A 416 1.33 21.49 -0.18
CA ARG A 416 1.45 21.06 1.23
C ARG A 416 0.43 19.99 1.61
N ILE A 417 0.83 19.09 2.51
CA ILE A 417 -0.06 18.24 3.30
C ILE A 417 -0.28 18.91 4.67
N ASP A 418 -1.53 19.21 5.01
CA ASP A 418 -1.95 19.57 6.37
C ASP A 418 -2.32 18.31 7.16
N VAL A 419 -1.80 18.21 8.38
CA VAL A 419 -2.01 17.10 9.32
C VAL A 419 -3.30 17.35 10.10
N VAL A 420 -4.30 16.47 9.97
CA VAL A 420 -5.49 16.46 10.85
C VAL A 420 -5.25 15.48 12.00
N HIS A 421 -5.29 16.01 13.23
CA HIS A 421 -5.30 15.22 14.46
C HIS A 421 -6.70 14.62 14.70
N MET A 422 -6.81 13.29 14.72
CA MET A 422 -7.95 12.61 15.37
C MET A 422 -7.63 12.37 16.84
N LYS A 423 -8.36 13.04 17.73
CA LYS A 423 -8.52 12.64 19.13
C LYS A 423 -9.99 12.30 19.38
N ASP A 424 -10.16 11.28 20.22
CA ASP A 424 -11.36 10.90 20.97
C ASP A 424 -12.42 10.08 20.22
N ILE A 425 -12.27 8.74 20.29
CA ILE A 425 -13.39 7.79 20.25
C ILE A 425 -13.48 7.12 21.62
N ASP A 426 -14.60 7.39 22.31
CA ASP A 426 -14.93 6.88 23.64
C ASP A 426 -15.19 5.36 23.60
N ARG A 427 -14.32 4.59 24.29
CA ARG A 427 -14.25 3.12 24.24
C ARG A 427 -15.33 2.40 25.06
N LYS A 428 -16.29 3.09 25.68
CA LYS A 428 -17.12 2.49 26.74
C LYS A 428 -18.39 1.75 26.29
N ASN A 429 -18.79 1.77 25.02
CA ASN A 429 -20.08 1.21 24.58
C ASN A 429 -20.01 0.31 23.33
N LEU A 430 -19.07 -0.62 23.23
CA LEU A 430 -19.11 -1.67 22.20
C LEU A 430 -19.70 -2.97 22.77
N PRO A 431 -20.84 -3.48 22.26
CA PRO A 431 -21.36 -4.79 22.64
C PRO A 431 -20.43 -5.91 22.15
N ASN A 432 -20.32 -6.96 22.96
CA ASN A 432 -19.61 -8.22 22.68
C ASN A 432 -20.17 -8.88 21.40
N ILE A 433 -19.63 -8.55 20.23
CA ILE A 433 -19.96 -9.20 18.96
C ILE A 433 -18.68 -9.37 18.14
N CYS A 434 -18.09 -10.57 18.21
CA CYS A 434 -17.49 -11.36 17.12
C CYS A 434 -16.57 -12.43 17.72
N ALA A 435 -16.87 -13.71 17.43
CA ALA A 435 -15.94 -14.81 17.65
C ALA A 435 -14.81 -14.74 16.58
N PRO A 436 -13.55 -15.07 16.93
CA PRO A 436 -12.41 -15.05 16.00
C PRO A 436 -12.58 -15.94 14.75
N ASP A 437 -13.31 -17.04 14.88
CA ASP A 437 -13.36 -18.13 13.88
C ASP A 437 -13.95 -17.76 12.51
N SER A 438 -14.72 -16.67 12.41
CA SER A 438 -15.30 -16.24 11.13
C SER A 438 -14.34 -15.45 10.24
N TRP A 439 -13.29 -14.86 10.83
CA TRP A 439 -12.33 -14.02 10.08
C TRP A 439 -11.31 -14.86 9.31
N LEU A 440 -10.87 -15.97 9.91
CA LEU A 440 -9.81 -16.84 9.39
C LEU A 440 -10.26 -17.79 8.28
N LYS A 441 -11.56 -17.93 8.05
CA LYS A 441 -12.08 -18.67 6.89
C LYS A 441 -12.23 -17.80 5.65
N PHE A 442 -11.98 -16.49 5.78
CA PHE A 442 -12.18 -15.49 4.74
C PHE A 442 -10.86 -14.93 4.22
N LEU A 443 -9.88 -14.74 5.10
CA LEU A 443 -8.47 -14.78 4.70
C LEU A 443 -8.17 -16.17 4.14
#